data_AF-A0A8J4XKN5-F1
#
_entry.id   AF-A0A8J4XKN5-F1
#
_cell.length_a   1.000
_cell.length_b   1.000
_cell.length_c   1.000
_cell.angle_alpha   90.00
_cell.angle_beta   90.00
_cell.angle_gamma   90.00
#
_symmetry.space_group_name_H-M   'P 1'
#
loop_
_entity.id
_entity.type
_entity.pdbx_description
1 polymer ?
#
loop_
_entity_poly.entity_id
_entity_poly.type
_entity_poly.pdbx_seq_one_letter_code
_entity_poly.pdbx_strand_id
1 'polypeptide(L)'
;MFQGEGETGEALCHHPDVAKLSFTGSVSTGTKVMAAGAEGIKAVTLELGGKSPLIIFEDAHLDNAIKATLMANFLSQGQVCSNGTRVFVHRSIADVFTERLITATKALKIGDPMAEDTTVGATIHEGHALKVLGYLKSAREEVR
;
A
#
# COMPACT_ATOMS: atom_id res chain seq x y z
N MET A 1 -27.01 -1.70 4.02
CA MET A 1 -25.76 -1.72 3.22
C MET A 1 -26.10 -1.11 1.87
N PHE A 2 -25.48 0.00 1.50
CA PHE A 2 -25.65 0.63 0.19
C PHE A 2 -24.41 0.32 -0.64
N GLN A 3 -24.61 -0.10 -1.89
CA GLN A 3 -23.53 -0.36 -2.84
C GLN A 3 -23.53 0.73 -3.90
N GLY A 4 -22.35 1.22 -4.27
CA GLY A 4 -22.20 2.27 -5.27
C GLY A 4 -20.80 2.85 -5.30
N GLU A 5 -20.54 3.73 -6.27
CA GLU A 5 -19.26 4.42 -6.43
C GLU A 5 -19.20 5.71 -5.57
N GLY A 6 -18.29 6.62 -5.92
CA GLY A 6 -18.05 7.86 -5.17
C GLY A 6 -19.29 8.72 -4.94
N GLU A 7 -20.17 8.82 -5.92
CA GLU A 7 -21.41 9.62 -5.84
C GLU A 7 -22.35 9.14 -4.73
N THR A 8 -22.44 7.81 -4.53
CA THR A 8 -23.23 7.23 -3.44
C THR A 8 -22.62 7.58 -2.09
N GLY A 9 -21.30 7.49 -1.96
CA GLY A 9 -20.58 7.90 -0.75
C GLY A 9 -20.74 9.39 -0.44
N GLU A 10 -20.71 10.24 -1.46
CA GLU A 10 -20.89 11.69 -1.34
C GLU A 10 -22.30 12.07 -0.88
N ALA A 11 -23.33 11.44 -1.44
CA ALA A 11 -24.71 11.65 -0.99
C ALA A 11 -24.89 11.29 0.50
N LEU A 12 -24.27 10.18 0.94
CA LEU A 12 -24.28 9.79 2.36
C LEU A 12 -23.53 10.78 3.25
N CYS A 13 -22.42 11.36 2.78
CA CYS A 13 -21.66 12.35 3.55
C CYS A 13 -22.49 13.60 3.86
N HIS A 14 -23.35 14.04 2.95
CA HIS A 14 -24.19 15.24 3.11
C HIS A 14 -25.56 14.97 3.75
N HIS A 15 -25.97 13.71 3.92
CA HIS A 15 -27.29 13.39 4.45
C HIS A 15 -27.49 13.95 5.88
N PRO A 16 -28.60 14.65 6.18
CA PRO A 16 -28.80 15.34 7.46
C PRO A 16 -28.80 14.40 8.66
N ASP A 17 -29.30 13.17 8.51
CA ASP A 17 -29.37 12.19 9.61
C ASP A 17 -28.04 11.48 9.92
N VAL A 18 -26.98 11.71 9.13
CA VAL A 18 -25.67 11.09 9.36
C VAL A 18 -24.87 11.93 10.35
N ALA A 19 -24.67 11.41 11.57
CA ALA A 19 -23.95 12.09 12.64
C ALA A 19 -22.43 11.91 12.62
N LYS A 20 -21.92 10.86 11.95
CA LYS A 20 -20.49 10.52 11.92
C LYS A 20 -20.07 10.00 10.55
N LEU A 21 -18.88 10.42 10.11
CA LEU A 21 -18.19 9.89 8.93
C LEU A 21 -16.94 9.13 9.39
N SER A 22 -16.84 7.85 9.01
CA SER A 22 -15.65 7.02 9.24
C SER A 22 -15.18 6.50 7.88
N PHE A 23 -14.02 6.96 7.42
CA PHE A 23 -13.54 6.70 6.06
C PHE A 23 -12.14 6.11 6.06
N THR A 24 -11.94 5.06 5.26
CA THR A 24 -10.63 4.48 4.96
C THR A 24 -10.38 4.57 3.47
N GLY A 25 -9.26 5.18 3.06
CA GLY A 25 -8.96 5.32 1.63
C GLY A 25 -7.82 6.28 1.29
N SER A 26 -7.92 6.94 0.14
CA SER A 26 -6.90 7.89 -0.32
C SER A 26 -7.00 9.22 0.43
N VAL A 27 -5.87 9.92 0.55
CA VAL A 27 -5.82 11.26 1.13
C VAL A 27 -6.74 12.23 0.37
N SER A 28 -6.73 12.20 -0.96
CA SER A 28 -7.56 13.08 -1.78
C SER A 28 -9.07 12.90 -1.54
N THR A 29 -9.53 11.66 -1.36
CA THR A 29 -10.94 11.40 -1.02
C THR A 29 -11.22 11.73 0.44
N GLY A 30 -10.31 11.41 1.36
CA GLY A 30 -10.43 11.77 2.77
C GLY A 30 -10.58 13.28 2.99
N THR A 31 -9.86 14.10 2.23
CA THR A 31 -10.02 15.57 2.23
C THR A 31 -11.44 15.99 1.86
N LYS A 32 -12.04 15.35 0.84
CA LYS A 32 -13.43 15.64 0.44
C LYS A 32 -14.43 15.23 1.51
N VAL A 33 -14.25 14.05 2.10
CA VAL A 33 -15.09 13.55 3.20
C VAL A 33 -15.02 14.48 4.42
N MET A 34 -13.83 14.96 4.78
CA MET A 34 -13.65 15.93 5.86
C MET A 34 -14.35 17.26 5.58
N ALA A 35 -14.25 17.77 4.34
CA ALA A 35 -14.92 18.99 3.92
C ALA A 35 -16.46 18.84 4.00
N ALA A 36 -17.02 17.75 3.49
CA ALA A 36 -18.45 17.46 3.57
C ALA A 36 -18.95 17.33 5.02
N GLY A 37 -18.14 16.74 5.90
CA GLY A 37 -18.44 16.62 7.32
C GLY A 37 -18.52 17.97 8.05
N ALA A 38 -17.83 19.00 7.56
CA ALA A 38 -17.76 20.30 8.21
C ALA A 38 -19.10 21.05 8.18
N GLU A 39 -19.87 20.94 7.08
CA GLU A 39 -21.17 21.62 6.94
C GLU A 39 -22.16 21.24 8.04
N GLY A 40 -22.14 19.98 8.47
CA GLY A 40 -23.00 19.45 9.53
C GLY A 40 -22.32 19.30 10.90
N ILE A 41 -21.07 19.78 11.06
CA ILE A 41 -20.25 19.58 12.27
C ILE A 41 -20.23 18.09 12.68
N LYS A 42 -20.06 17.21 11.69
CA LYS A 42 -20.08 15.76 11.88
C LYS A 42 -18.78 15.31 12.52
N ALA A 43 -18.84 14.28 13.36
CA ALA A 43 -17.62 13.62 13.83
C ALA A 43 -16.94 12.91 12.64
N VAL A 44 -15.65 13.14 12.42
CA VAL A 44 -14.90 12.55 11.30
C VAL A 44 -13.72 11.74 11.80
N THR A 45 -13.58 10.51 11.31
CA THR A 45 -12.40 9.65 11.50
C THR A 45 -11.87 9.23 10.13
N LEU A 46 -10.58 9.46 9.87
CA LEU A 46 -9.94 9.17 8.59
C LEU A 46 -8.73 8.24 8.77
N GLU A 47 -8.77 7.09 8.10
CA GLU A 47 -7.64 6.16 7.98
C GLU A 47 -7.10 6.20 6.56
N LEU A 48 -6.00 6.93 6.34
CA LEU A 48 -5.52 7.29 5.01
C LEU A 48 -4.20 6.59 4.67
N GLY A 49 -3.89 6.54 3.38
CA GLY A 49 -2.66 5.90 2.90
C GLY A 49 -1.37 6.49 3.50
N GLY A 50 -0.41 5.62 3.79
CA GLY A 50 0.92 5.98 4.28
C GLY A 50 2.04 5.68 3.27
N LYS A 51 3.26 6.10 3.60
CA LYS A 51 4.50 5.71 2.91
C LYS A 51 5.48 5.17 3.94
N SER A 52 5.19 4.03 4.55
CA SER A 52 5.98 3.53 5.68
C SER A 52 7.42 3.22 5.28
N PRO A 53 8.43 3.67 6.06
CA PRO A 53 9.81 3.25 5.91
C PRO A 53 10.09 1.96 6.71
N LEU A 54 10.98 1.12 6.18
CA LEU A 54 11.62 0.02 6.90
C LEU A 54 13.12 0.34 7.01
N ILE A 55 13.67 0.39 8.22
CA ILE A 55 15.07 0.77 8.46
C ILE A 55 15.81 -0.43 9.07
N ILE A 56 16.93 -0.82 8.45
CA ILE A 56 17.69 -2.03 8.78
C ILE A 56 19.12 -1.61 9.12
N PHE A 57 19.49 -1.78 10.38
CA PHE A 57 20.84 -1.52 10.88
C PHE A 57 21.77 -2.73 10.69
N GLU A 58 23.07 -2.53 10.84
CA GLU A 58 24.08 -3.57 10.59
C GLU A 58 24.05 -4.73 11.60
N ASP A 59 23.50 -4.50 12.79
CA ASP A 59 23.30 -5.49 13.84
C ASP A 59 21.98 -6.28 13.69
N ALA A 60 21.18 -5.95 12.67
CA ALA A 60 19.95 -6.68 12.39
C ALA A 60 20.24 -8.12 11.96
N HIS A 61 19.44 -9.07 12.46
CA HIS A 61 19.51 -10.44 11.99
C HIS A 61 19.09 -10.51 10.51
N LEU A 62 20.06 -10.76 9.62
CA LEU A 62 19.90 -10.58 8.18
C LEU A 62 18.71 -11.38 7.61
N ASP A 63 18.54 -12.64 7.98
CA ASP A 63 17.43 -13.45 7.44
C ASP A 63 16.06 -12.97 7.89
N ASN A 64 15.96 -12.37 9.09
CA ASN A 64 14.72 -11.80 9.58
C ASN A 64 14.43 -10.49 8.87
N ALA A 65 15.47 -9.68 8.62
CA ALA A 65 15.35 -8.45 7.84
C ALA A 65 14.83 -8.74 6.43
N ILE A 66 15.36 -9.75 5.74
CA ILE A 66 14.89 -10.17 4.41
C ILE A 66 13.42 -10.61 4.44
N LYS A 67 13.04 -11.47 5.38
CA LYS A 67 11.64 -11.92 5.54
C LYS A 67 10.69 -10.76 5.82
N ALA A 68 11.10 -9.85 6.71
CA ALA A 68 10.33 -8.66 7.05
C ALA A 68 10.17 -7.75 5.84
N THR A 69 11.21 -7.54 5.03
CA THR A 69 11.13 -6.75 3.80
C THR A 69 10.22 -7.40 2.76
N LEU A 70 10.29 -8.71 2.55
CA LEU A 70 9.39 -9.39 1.63
C LEU A 70 7.93 -9.24 2.04
N MET A 71 7.63 -9.47 3.32
CA MET A 71 6.29 -9.29 3.87
C MET A 71 5.84 -7.83 3.75
N ALA A 72 6.71 -6.88 4.12
CA ALA A 72 6.38 -5.48 4.11
C ALA A 72 6.08 -4.96 2.70
N ASN A 73 6.67 -5.54 1.64
CA ASN A 73 6.61 -5.00 0.28
C ASN A 73 5.72 -5.80 -0.68
N PHE A 74 5.55 -7.10 -0.47
CA PHE A 74 4.86 -7.99 -1.41
C PHE A 74 3.60 -8.64 -0.83
N LEU A 75 3.34 -8.52 0.48
CA LEU A 75 2.07 -8.97 1.07
C LEU A 75 0.90 -8.29 0.35
N SER A 76 -0.08 -9.08 -0.11
CA SER A 76 -1.22 -8.60 -0.90
C SER A 76 -0.81 -7.72 -2.09
N GLN A 77 0.33 -8.03 -2.72
CA GLN A 77 0.88 -7.30 -3.87
C GLN A 77 1.24 -5.84 -3.51
N GLY A 78 1.55 -5.59 -2.24
CA GLY A 78 1.83 -4.25 -1.71
C GLY A 78 0.58 -3.37 -1.54
N GLN A 79 -0.63 -3.93 -1.69
CA GLN A 79 -1.91 -3.23 -1.54
C GLN A 79 -2.37 -3.17 -0.07
N VAL A 80 -1.45 -2.80 0.82
CA VAL A 80 -1.67 -2.67 2.27
C VAL A 80 -1.30 -1.24 2.69
N CYS A 81 -2.12 -0.59 3.53
CA CYS A 81 -1.87 0.80 3.94
C CYS A 81 -0.54 1.00 4.68
N SER A 82 -0.06 -0.04 5.37
CA SER A 82 1.21 -0.07 6.10
C SER A 82 2.39 -0.62 5.28
N ASN A 83 2.25 -0.77 3.97
CA ASN A 83 3.29 -1.29 3.05
C ASN A 83 4.64 -0.56 3.25
N GLY A 84 5.72 -1.33 3.30
CA GLY A 84 7.11 -0.88 3.47
C GLY A 84 7.68 -0.21 2.22
N THR A 85 7.03 0.86 1.75
CA THR A 85 7.31 1.52 0.45
C THR A 85 8.77 1.92 0.24
N ARG A 86 9.55 2.06 1.32
CA ARG A 86 10.98 2.43 1.28
C ARG A 86 11.75 1.56 2.26
N VAL A 87 12.84 0.96 1.80
CA VAL A 87 13.73 0.14 2.62
C VAL A 87 15.09 0.84 2.69
N PHE A 88 15.47 1.24 3.89
CA PHE A 88 16.76 1.87 4.18
C PHE A 88 17.65 0.85 4.86
N VAL A 89 18.83 0.61 4.28
CA VAL A 89 19.75 -0.43 4.74
C VAL A 89 21.07 0.22 5.10
N HIS A 90 21.65 -0.17 6.24
CA HIS A 90 22.95 0.29 6.64
C HIS A 90 24.01 -0.08 5.60
N ARG A 91 24.91 0.86 5.30
CA ARG A 91 25.85 0.76 4.17
C ARG A 91 26.74 -0.49 4.25
N SER A 92 27.16 -0.91 5.45
CA SER A 92 28.04 -2.07 5.65
C SER A 92 27.41 -3.41 5.24
N ILE A 93 26.08 -3.50 5.20
CA ILE A 93 25.34 -4.73 4.86
C ILE A 93 24.50 -4.59 3.58
N ALA A 94 24.52 -3.44 2.91
CA ALA A 94 23.63 -3.12 1.80
C ALA A 94 23.76 -4.09 0.62
N ASP A 95 25.00 -4.45 0.24
CA ASP A 95 25.25 -5.32 -0.91
C ASP A 95 24.73 -6.74 -0.66
N VAL A 96 25.15 -7.35 0.47
CA VAL A 96 24.73 -8.71 0.85
C VAL A 96 23.22 -8.79 1.10
N PHE A 97 22.62 -7.74 1.68
CA PHE A 97 21.18 -7.65 1.86
C PHE A 97 20.46 -7.61 0.52
N THR A 98 20.93 -6.78 -0.41
CA THR A 98 20.31 -6.62 -1.74
C THR A 98 20.36 -7.91 -2.53
N GLU A 99 21.50 -8.60 -2.54
CA GLU A 99 21.66 -9.89 -3.21
C GLU A 99 20.69 -10.96 -2.67
N ARG A 100 20.61 -11.09 -1.34
CA ARG A 100 19.68 -12.03 -0.69
C ARG A 100 18.22 -11.65 -0.95
N LEU A 101 17.90 -10.36 -0.95
CA LEU A 101 16.53 -9.89 -1.20
C LEU A 101 16.11 -10.18 -2.64
N ILE A 102 16.98 -9.95 -3.62
CA ILE A 102 16.72 -10.30 -5.02
C ILE A 102 16.46 -11.79 -5.16
N THR A 103 17.31 -12.63 -4.55
CA THR A 103 17.17 -14.09 -4.58
C THR A 103 15.83 -14.52 -4.00
N ALA A 104 15.48 -14.00 -2.82
CA ALA A 104 14.22 -14.34 -2.15
C ALA A 104 12.99 -13.80 -2.90
N THR A 105 13.10 -12.63 -3.53
CA THR A 105 12.03 -12.06 -4.37
C THR A 105 11.79 -12.90 -5.63
N LYS A 106 12.85 -13.42 -6.26
CA LYS A 106 12.73 -14.32 -7.44
C LYS A 106 12.07 -15.67 -7.10
N ALA A 107 12.10 -16.07 -5.84
CA ALA A 107 11.45 -17.29 -5.39
C ALA A 107 9.93 -17.13 -5.18
N LEU A 108 9.40 -15.90 -5.23
CA LEU A 108 7.96 -15.65 -5.15
C LEU A 108 7.26 -16.23 -6.39
N LYS A 109 6.26 -17.06 -6.15
CA LYS A 109 5.38 -17.63 -7.17
C LYS A 109 4.23 -16.67 -7.44
N ILE A 110 4.16 -16.21 -8.70
CA ILE A 110 3.08 -15.37 -9.20
C ILE A 110 2.07 -16.28 -9.90
N GLY A 111 0.78 -16.18 -9.56
CA GLY A 111 -0.22 -17.10 -10.10
C GLY A 111 -1.65 -16.80 -9.68
N ASP A 112 -2.51 -17.80 -9.88
CA ASP A 112 -3.90 -17.77 -9.43
C ASP A 112 -3.95 -17.64 -7.90
N PRO A 113 -4.62 -16.63 -7.32
CA PRO A 113 -4.71 -16.48 -5.87
C PRO A 113 -5.41 -17.64 -5.16
N MET A 114 -6.13 -18.51 -5.86
CA MET A 114 -6.75 -19.73 -5.31
C MET A 114 -5.81 -20.94 -5.31
N ALA A 115 -4.67 -20.88 -5.99
CA ALA A 115 -3.69 -21.97 -5.98
C ALA A 115 -2.87 -21.95 -4.68
N GLU A 116 -2.70 -23.11 -4.04
CA GLU A 116 -2.04 -23.23 -2.74
C GLU A 116 -0.58 -22.77 -2.73
N ASP A 117 0.10 -22.82 -3.88
CA ASP A 117 1.50 -22.44 -4.00
C ASP A 117 1.70 -21.01 -4.53
N THR A 118 0.64 -20.26 -4.81
CA THR A 118 0.73 -18.84 -5.17
C THR A 118 1.11 -18.01 -3.94
N THR A 119 2.19 -17.26 -4.06
CA THR A 119 2.60 -16.27 -3.04
C THR A 119 2.23 -14.84 -3.42
N VAL A 120 2.02 -14.58 -4.73
CA VAL A 120 1.69 -13.26 -5.26
C VAL A 120 0.57 -13.42 -6.31
N GLY A 121 -0.63 -12.92 -5.99
CA GLY A 121 -1.79 -12.92 -6.89
C GLY A 121 -1.88 -11.68 -7.77
N ALA A 122 -3.09 -11.39 -8.27
CA ALA A 122 -3.37 -10.23 -9.09
C ALA A 122 -3.60 -8.94 -8.26
N THR A 123 -3.30 -7.79 -8.86
CA THR A 123 -3.76 -6.49 -8.34
C THR A 123 -5.26 -6.30 -8.55
N ILE A 124 -5.88 -5.40 -7.80
CA ILE A 124 -7.35 -5.25 -7.74
C ILE A 124 -8.04 -4.99 -9.10
N HIS A 125 -7.46 -4.18 -9.98
CA HIS A 125 -8.00 -3.92 -11.32
C HIS A 125 -6.92 -3.41 -12.28
N GLU A 126 -7.21 -3.44 -13.60
CA GLU A 126 -6.27 -3.07 -14.66
C GLU A 126 -5.69 -1.66 -14.51
N GLY A 127 -6.54 -0.66 -14.26
CA GLY A 127 -6.07 0.72 -14.05
C GLY A 127 -5.03 0.88 -12.92
N HIS A 128 -5.12 0.06 -11.86
CA HIS A 128 -4.12 0.05 -10.78
C HIS A 128 -2.82 -0.59 -11.28
N ALA A 129 -2.91 -1.73 -11.98
CA ALA A 129 -1.75 -2.41 -12.56
C ALA A 129 -0.97 -1.49 -13.52
N LEU A 130 -1.67 -0.81 -14.43
CA LEU A 130 -1.06 0.13 -15.38
C LEU A 130 -0.35 1.29 -14.67
N LYS A 131 -0.91 1.79 -13.57
CA LYS A 131 -0.27 2.83 -12.75
C LYS A 131 1.03 2.33 -12.11
N VAL A 132 1.03 1.12 -11.55
CA VAL A 132 2.24 0.49 -10.98
C VAL A 132 3.31 0.29 -12.06
N LEU A 133 2.94 -0.25 -13.22
CA LEU A 133 3.84 -0.40 -14.37
C LEU A 133 4.41 0.93 -14.85
N GLY A 134 3.62 2.00 -14.82
CA GLY A 134 4.08 3.37 -15.08
C GLY A 134 5.20 3.82 -14.15
N TYR A 135 5.06 3.60 -12.84
CA TYR A 135 6.12 3.92 -11.88
C TYR A 135 7.39 3.07 -12.09
N LEU A 136 7.25 1.79 -12.45
CA LEU A 136 8.40 0.94 -12.78
C LEU A 136 9.13 1.45 -14.03
N LYS A 137 8.40 1.96 -15.03
CA LYS A 137 8.99 2.58 -16.21
C LYS A 137 9.76 3.84 -15.83
N SER A 138 9.14 4.78 -15.10
CA SER A 138 9.80 6.01 -14.66
C SER A 138 11.06 5.73 -13.83
N ALA A 139 11.00 4.76 -12.90
CA ALA A 139 12.17 4.38 -12.10
C ALA A 139 13.36 3.91 -12.96
N ARG A 140 13.11 3.19 -14.06
CA ARG A 140 14.18 2.76 -15.00
C ARG A 140 14.76 3.92 -15.81
N GLU A 141 13.98 4.96 -16.06
CA GLU A 141 14.40 6.14 -16.82
C GLU A 141 15.16 7.14 -15.93
N GLU A 142 14.81 7.22 -14.64
CA GLU A 142 15.43 8.10 -13.64
C GLU A 142 16.76 7.56 -13.09
N VAL A 143 16.95 6.24 -13.04
CA VAL A 143 18.23 5.61 -12.70
C VAL A 143 19.16 5.77 -13.90
N ARG A 144 19.85 6.90 -13.95
CA ARG A 144 20.92 7.23 -14.89
C ARG A 144 22.20 7.58 -14.15
#